data_AF-I1H0R3-F1
#
_entry.id   AF-I1H0R3-F1
#
_cell.length_a   1.000
_cell.length_b   1.000
_cell.length_c   1.000
_cell.angle_alpha   90.00
_cell.angle_beta   90.00
_cell.angle_gamma   90.00
#
_symmetry.space_group_name_H-M   'P 1'
#
loop_
_entity.id
_entity.type
_entity.pdbx_description
1 polymer ?
#
loop_
_entity_poly.entity_id
_entity_poly.type
_entity_poly.pdbx_seq_one_letter_code
_entity_poly.pdbx_strand_id
1 'polypeptide(L)'
;MRAWRRLAVVALLAALLAVSSAAARLDLGEDDDSEVLEALLAVDEEEEDEAPEGAKRAGGAEAVRRTQSMVLVLDNENARRAVEEHAELLLLGYAPWCERSAQLMPRFAEAAAALRAMGSAVAFAKLDGERYPKAAADVGVSGFPTVLLFVNGTEHAYTGLHTKDALVTWVRKKTGAPVIRLQSRDSAEEFLKKDQTFAIGLFKNYEGADHEEFVKAATTENEVQFVETNDRNVAKILFPGIASEEQFLGLVKSEPEKFEKFDGAFEENAILQFVELNKFPLITVFTDLNSGKVYGSPIKLQVFTFAEAYDFEDLESLLQEVARGFKTKIMFIYVDTAEEKLAKPFLTLYGLEGDKPTVTAFDTSKGSKYLMEADINAKNLKEFCSGLLDGTLPPYFRSEPVPQEKGLIGKVVGRTFDSSVLESPHNVFLEAHAPWCVDCEAISKNVEKLAKHFSGLDNLKFARIDASVNEHPKLQVNDYPTLLLYPAEDKSNPIKVSKKLSLKDMAKFIKVKLHISDVDIKEKEPASDVEAVAATDSVKDEL
;
A
#
# COMPACT_ATOMS: atom_id res chain seq x y z
N MET A 1 58.59 -3.92 -83.31
CA MET A 1 58.12 -5.32 -83.36
C MET A 1 58.90 -6.10 -82.33
N ARG A 2 58.39 -6.91 -81.42
CA ARG A 2 57.07 -7.20 -80.85
C ARG A 2 57.44 -8.19 -79.72
N ALA A 3 56.75 -8.10 -78.59
CA ALA A 3 56.91 -8.96 -77.42
C ALA A 3 58.24 -8.81 -76.65
N TRP A 4 58.23 -7.95 -75.63
CA TRP A 4 58.83 -8.17 -74.31
C TRP A 4 58.53 -6.93 -73.45
N ARG A 5 57.40 -6.98 -72.77
CA ARG A 5 57.02 -6.19 -71.58
C ARG A 5 55.71 -6.79 -71.07
N ARG A 6 55.81 -8.05 -70.61
CA ARG A 6 54.90 -8.65 -69.64
C ARG A 6 55.38 -8.17 -68.25
N LEU A 7 54.47 -7.95 -67.31
CA LEU A 7 54.66 -7.74 -65.85
C LEU A 7 54.58 -6.33 -65.22
N ALA A 8 54.12 -5.28 -65.89
CA ALA A 8 53.69 -4.07 -65.19
C ALA A 8 52.59 -3.34 -65.96
N VAL A 9 51.61 -2.77 -65.26
CA VAL A 9 50.54 -1.87 -65.77
C VAL A 9 49.15 -2.50 -66.08
N VAL A 10 48.74 -3.58 -65.40
CA VAL A 10 47.28 -3.86 -65.17
C VAL A 10 46.92 -3.88 -63.66
N ALA A 11 47.87 -3.57 -62.79
CA ALA A 11 47.67 -3.51 -61.34
C ALA A 11 47.49 -2.06 -60.81
N LEU A 12 46.71 -1.22 -61.49
CA LEU A 12 46.52 0.19 -61.07
C LEU A 12 45.11 0.74 -61.29
N LEU A 13 44.09 -0.13 -61.26
CA LEU A 13 42.67 0.27 -61.19
C LEU A 13 41.85 -0.55 -60.18
N ALA A 14 42.52 -1.19 -59.21
CA ALA A 14 41.90 -1.93 -58.11
C ALA A 14 42.52 -1.54 -56.75
N ALA A 15 42.68 -0.23 -56.52
CA ALA A 15 43.16 0.33 -55.25
C ALA A 15 42.45 1.67 -54.97
N LEU A 16 41.14 1.60 -54.71
CA LEU A 16 40.35 2.62 -54.01
C LEU A 16 38.98 2.01 -53.72
N LEU A 17 38.90 1.29 -52.59
CA LEU A 17 37.73 0.99 -51.75
C LEU A 17 38.06 -0.24 -50.88
N ALA A 18 38.85 0.00 -49.84
CA ALA A 18 39.11 -0.97 -48.78
C ALA A 18 39.26 -0.20 -47.46
N VAL A 19 38.16 0.02 -46.74
CA VAL A 19 38.14 0.16 -45.27
C VAL A 19 36.82 -0.44 -44.75
N SER A 20 36.97 -1.60 -44.09
CA SER A 20 36.24 -2.12 -42.93
C SER A 20 34.71 -2.05 -42.85
N SER A 21 34.06 -3.22 -42.95
CA SER A 21 33.14 -3.69 -41.89
C SER A 21 33.03 -5.22 -41.96
N ALA A 22 33.66 -5.89 -41.00
CA ALA A 22 33.46 -7.31 -40.77
C ALA A 22 32.17 -7.49 -39.97
N ALA A 23 31.07 -7.82 -40.66
CA ALA A 23 29.90 -8.40 -40.04
C ALA A 23 30.18 -9.89 -39.83
N ALA A 24 30.58 -10.26 -38.62
CA ALA A 24 30.59 -11.65 -38.20
C ALA A 24 29.14 -12.16 -38.15
N ARG A 25 28.80 -13.09 -39.05
CA ARG A 25 27.63 -13.95 -38.91
C ARG A 25 27.83 -14.78 -37.63
N LEU A 26 27.02 -14.52 -36.62
CA LEU A 26 26.81 -15.47 -35.53
C LEU A 26 25.69 -16.42 -36.00
N ASP A 27 26.11 -17.64 -36.26
CA ASP A 27 25.25 -18.82 -36.41
C ASP A 27 24.68 -19.13 -35.02
N LEU A 28 23.39 -18.89 -34.82
CA LEU A 28 22.64 -19.30 -33.62
C LEU A 28 21.65 -20.36 -34.10
N GLY A 29 21.88 -21.61 -33.70
CA GLY A 29 21.01 -22.74 -34.01
C GLY A 29 19.63 -22.57 -33.39
N GLU A 30 18.60 -22.95 -34.15
CA GLU A 30 17.18 -22.73 -33.86
C GLU A 30 16.51 -23.86 -33.02
N ASP A 31 17.25 -24.79 -32.41
CA ASP A 31 16.65 -26.04 -31.91
C ASP A 31 16.57 -26.23 -30.38
N ASP A 32 16.80 -25.22 -29.53
CA ASP A 32 16.91 -25.43 -28.06
C ASP A 32 15.97 -24.57 -27.18
N ASP A 33 15.23 -23.61 -27.74
CA ASP A 33 14.48 -22.63 -26.92
C ASP A 33 13.19 -23.21 -26.30
N SER A 34 12.64 -24.30 -26.85
CA SER A 34 11.41 -24.94 -26.35
C SER A 34 11.66 -25.87 -25.16
N GLU A 35 12.75 -26.66 -25.19
CA GLU A 35 13.11 -27.56 -24.09
C GLU A 35 13.54 -26.78 -22.85
N VAL A 36 14.14 -25.60 -23.04
CA VAL A 36 14.54 -24.68 -21.96
C VAL A 36 13.32 -24.06 -21.27
N LEU A 37 12.24 -23.76 -22.01
CA LEU A 37 11.01 -23.23 -21.42
C LEU A 37 10.29 -24.31 -20.59
N GLU A 38 10.26 -25.55 -21.06
CA GLU A 38 9.73 -26.69 -20.30
C GLU A 38 10.57 -26.97 -19.04
N ALA A 39 11.91 -26.87 -19.13
CA ALA A 39 12.79 -27.02 -17.97
C ALA A 39 12.61 -25.91 -16.92
N LEU A 40 12.15 -24.71 -17.31
CA LEU A 40 11.84 -23.60 -16.39
C LEU A 40 10.45 -23.74 -15.76
N LEU A 41 9.45 -24.22 -16.51
CA LEU A 41 8.12 -24.52 -15.99
C LEU A 41 8.14 -25.71 -15.02
N ALA A 42 8.99 -26.70 -15.26
CA ALA A 42 9.20 -27.83 -14.36
C ALA A 42 9.82 -27.45 -13.00
N VAL A 43 10.53 -26.31 -12.91
CA VAL A 43 11.08 -25.81 -11.64
C VAL A 43 9.99 -25.17 -10.76
N ASP A 44 8.93 -24.63 -11.36
CA ASP A 44 7.77 -24.11 -10.62
C ASP A 44 6.80 -25.22 -10.18
N GLU A 45 6.82 -26.41 -10.82
CA GLU A 45 5.90 -27.53 -10.51
C GLU A 45 6.46 -28.60 -9.54
N GLU A 46 7.77 -28.65 -9.24
CA GLU A 46 8.41 -29.70 -8.41
C GLU A 46 9.03 -29.21 -7.08
N GLU A 47 8.28 -28.46 -6.25
CA GLU A 47 8.63 -28.30 -4.82
C GLU A 47 8.20 -29.48 -3.93
N GLU A 48 7.56 -30.51 -4.48
CA GLU A 48 7.30 -31.80 -3.78
C GLU A 48 7.89 -32.98 -4.58
N ASP A 49 9.19 -33.25 -4.42
CA ASP A 49 9.76 -34.61 -4.21
C ASP A 49 11.27 -34.70 -4.46
N GLU A 50 11.91 -35.61 -3.70
CA GLU A 50 13.34 -35.70 -3.41
C GLU A 50 14.25 -36.07 -4.62
N ALA A 51 15.14 -35.16 -5.02
CA ALA A 51 16.33 -35.43 -5.83
C ALA A 51 17.51 -34.51 -5.40
N PRO A 52 18.78 -34.92 -5.56
CA PRO A 52 19.90 -34.38 -4.76
C PRO A 52 20.24 -32.91 -5.08
N GLU A 53 20.36 -32.10 -4.01
CA GLU A 53 20.50 -30.62 -3.99
C GLU A 53 21.66 -30.02 -4.82
N GLY A 54 22.66 -30.82 -5.20
CA GLY A 54 23.86 -30.34 -5.89
C GLY A 54 23.65 -29.96 -7.36
N ALA A 55 22.69 -30.59 -8.05
CA ALA A 55 22.43 -30.35 -9.47
C ALA A 55 21.37 -29.24 -9.71
N LYS A 56 20.34 -29.17 -8.86
CA LYS A 56 19.25 -28.16 -8.96
C LYS A 56 19.78 -26.71 -8.77
N ARG A 57 20.72 -26.49 -7.83
CA ARG A 57 21.35 -25.16 -7.61
C ARG A 57 22.22 -24.68 -8.77
N ALA A 58 22.87 -25.59 -9.49
CA ALA A 58 23.73 -25.25 -10.63
C ALA A 58 22.89 -24.84 -11.86
N GLY A 59 21.81 -25.59 -12.16
CA GLY A 59 20.91 -25.28 -13.27
C GLY A 59 20.15 -23.96 -13.08
N GLY A 60 19.61 -23.70 -11.88
CA GLY A 60 18.93 -22.44 -11.57
C GLY A 60 19.86 -21.22 -11.61
N ALA A 61 21.10 -21.35 -11.12
CA ALA A 61 22.08 -20.26 -11.16
C ALA A 61 22.58 -19.94 -12.57
N GLU A 62 22.68 -20.95 -13.45
CA GLU A 62 23.05 -20.79 -14.85
C GLU A 62 21.91 -20.16 -15.66
N ALA A 63 20.67 -20.58 -15.44
CA ALA A 63 19.47 -19.97 -16.05
C ALA A 63 19.32 -18.48 -15.68
N VAL A 64 19.49 -18.14 -14.38
CA VAL A 64 19.46 -16.74 -13.91
C VAL A 64 20.59 -15.90 -14.52
N ARG A 65 21.80 -16.46 -14.68
CA ARG A 65 22.89 -15.76 -15.37
C ARG A 65 22.59 -15.52 -16.85
N ARG A 66 21.95 -16.48 -17.52
CA ARG A 66 21.60 -16.38 -18.94
C ARG A 66 20.48 -15.37 -19.17
N THR A 67 19.45 -15.32 -18.32
CA THR A 67 18.40 -14.28 -18.41
C THR A 67 18.94 -12.89 -18.07
N GLN A 68 19.85 -12.76 -17.10
CA GLN A 68 20.50 -11.47 -16.82
C GLN A 68 21.36 -10.97 -17.98
N SER A 69 21.88 -11.85 -18.84
CA SER A 69 22.62 -11.44 -20.04
C SER A 69 21.74 -10.84 -21.14
N MET A 70 20.41 -11.03 -21.06
CA MET A 70 19.43 -10.44 -21.98
C MET A 70 19.10 -8.97 -21.61
N VAL A 71 19.58 -8.49 -20.47
CA VAL A 71 19.36 -7.12 -19.99
C VAL A 71 20.65 -6.30 -20.19
N LEU A 72 20.56 -5.26 -21.03
CA LEU A 72 21.66 -4.33 -21.31
C LEU A 72 22.08 -3.59 -20.03
N VAL A 73 23.38 -3.54 -19.76
CA VAL A 73 23.91 -2.77 -18.63
C VAL A 73 24.29 -1.38 -19.11
N LEU A 74 23.67 -0.36 -18.53
CA LEU A 74 23.91 1.04 -18.88
C LEU A 74 24.87 1.71 -17.89
N ASP A 75 25.56 2.74 -18.39
CA ASP A 75 26.50 3.58 -17.67
C ASP A 75 26.45 5.04 -18.18
N ASN A 76 27.41 5.86 -17.77
CA ASN A 76 27.49 7.27 -18.16
C ASN A 76 27.64 7.51 -19.67
N GLU A 77 28.18 6.57 -20.44
CA GLU A 77 28.52 6.75 -21.85
C GLU A 77 27.42 6.27 -22.79
N ASN A 78 26.65 5.27 -22.38
CA ASN A 78 25.67 4.60 -23.23
C ASN A 78 24.21 4.84 -22.84
N ALA A 79 23.91 5.35 -21.63
CA ALA A 79 22.52 5.41 -21.14
C ALA A 79 21.59 6.22 -22.05
N ARG A 80 21.95 7.46 -22.36
CA ARG A 80 21.18 8.33 -23.27
C ARG A 80 21.06 7.73 -24.66
N ARG A 81 22.16 7.17 -25.17
CA ARG A 81 22.21 6.57 -26.50
C ARG A 81 21.29 5.36 -26.62
N ALA A 82 21.22 4.53 -25.58
CA ALA A 82 20.32 3.38 -25.55
C ALA A 82 18.86 3.81 -25.68
N VAL A 83 18.45 4.88 -24.98
CA VAL A 83 17.09 5.45 -25.09
C VAL A 83 16.82 6.04 -26.48
N GLU A 84 17.82 6.65 -27.12
CA GLU A 84 17.67 7.30 -28.44
C GLU A 84 17.71 6.29 -29.62
N GLU A 85 18.48 5.20 -29.51
CA GLU A 85 18.69 4.23 -30.60
C GLU A 85 17.63 3.13 -30.66
N HIS A 86 16.96 2.83 -29.54
CA HIS A 86 15.93 1.80 -29.50
C HIS A 86 14.55 2.43 -29.66
N ALA A 87 13.77 1.95 -30.64
CA ALA A 87 12.38 2.35 -30.80
C ALA A 87 11.55 2.03 -29.55
N GLU A 88 11.84 0.91 -28.89
CA GLU A 88 11.19 0.50 -27.65
C GLU A 88 12.24 -0.01 -26.65
N LEU A 89 12.36 0.64 -25.49
CA LEU A 89 13.32 0.29 -24.44
C LEU A 89 12.66 0.34 -23.07
N LEU A 90 12.70 -0.78 -22.33
CA LEU A 90 12.35 -0.82 -20.92
C LEU A 90 13.61 -0.68 -20.07
N LEU A 91 13.68 0.38 -19.27
CA LEU A 91 14.78 0.72 -18.39
C LEU A 91 14.42 0.46 -16.92
N LEU A 92 15.26 -0.28 -16.21
CA LEU A 92 15.26 -0.40 -14.74
C LEU A 92 16.39 0.44 -14.13
N GLY A 93 16.05 1.56 -13.51
CA GLY A 93 16.93 2.30 -12.61
C GLY A 93 16.93 1.67 -11.23
N TYR A 94 18.10 1.29 -10.71
CA TYR A 94 18.22 0.58 -9.43
C TYR A 94 19.40 1.08 -8.58
N ALA A 95 19.40 0.69 -7.30
CA ALA A 95 20.55 0.85 -6.41
C ALA A 95 20.87 -0.47 -5.70
N PRO A 96 22.15 -0.86 -5.57
CA PRO A 96 22.52 -2.16 -4.96
C PRO A 96 22.09 -2.33 -3.50
N TRP A 97 21.96 -1.24 -2.75
CA TRP A 97 21.53 -1.25 -1.34
C TRP A 97 20.02 -1.29 -1.16
N CYS A 98 19.23 -1.11 -2.23
CA CYS A 98 17.78 -1.05 -2.17
C CYS A 98 17.17 -2.45 -2.26
N GLU A 99 16.56 -2.92 -1.17
CA GLU A 99 15.93 -4.25 -1.10
C GLU A 99 14.88 -4.47 -2.20
N ARG A 100 14.00 -3.48 -2.43
CA ARG A 100 12.99 -3.53 -3.50
C ARG A 100 13.61 -3.65 -4.90
N SER A 101 14.79 -3.04 -5.10
CA SER A 101 15.54 -3.20 -6.36
C SER A 101 16.07 -4.62 -6.51
N ALA A 102 16.64 -5.18 -5.44
CA ALA A 102 17.15 -6.55 -5.43
C ALA A 102 16.04 -7.58 -5.74
N GLN A 103 14.84 -7.38 -5.18
CA GLN A 103 13.67 -8.23 -5.44
C GLN A 103 13.15 -8.12 -6.89
N LEU A 104 13.18 -6.92 -7.49
CA LEU A 104 12.64 -6.70 -8.84
C LEU A 104 13.58 -7.16 -9.96
N MET A 105 14.90 -7.06 -9.78
CA MET A 105 15.89 -7.45 -10.79
C MET A 105 15.68 -8.85 -11.42
N PRO A 106 15.47 -9.94 -10.66
CA PRO A 106 15.21 -11.26 -11.26
C PRO A 106 13.92 -11.28 -12.10
N ARG A 107 12.83 -10.72 -11.56
CA ARG A 107 11.53 -10.65 -12.26
C ARG A 107 11.60 -9.83 -13.54
N PHE A 108 12.43 -8.78 -13.55
CA PHE A 108 12.68 -7.96 -14.73
C PHE A 108 13.43 -8.74 -15.83
N ALA A 109 14.41 -9.57 -15.45
CA ALA A 109 15.12 -10.43 -16.40
C ALA A 109 14.24 -11.56 -16.95
N GLU A 110 13.39 -12.16 -16.11
CA GLU A 110 12.38 -13.13 -16.54
C GLU A 110 11.39 -12.50 -17.52
N ALA A 111 10.93 -11.27 -17.27
CA ALA A 111 10.05 -10.54 -18.18
C ALA A 111 10.72 -10.29 -19.54
N ALA A 112 12.02 -9.94 -19.54
CA ALA A 112 12.80 -9.78 -20.77
C ALA A 112 12.82 -11.08 -21.60
N ALA A 113 13.09 -12.21 -20.95
CA ALA A 113 13.12 -13.52 -21.59
C ALA A 113 11.74 -13.91 -22.15
N ALA A 114 10.68 -13.73 -21.36
CA ALA A 114 9.31 -14.03 -21.77
C ALA A 114 8.88 -13.20 -22.99
N LEU A 115 9.13 -11.90 -22.99
CA LEU A 115 8.79 -11.03 -24.13
C LEU A 115 9.58 -11.37 -25.39
N ARG A 116 10.86 -11.70 -25.25
CA ARG A 116 11.69 -12.13 -26.37
C ARG A 116 11.17 -13.44 -26.98
N ALA A 117 10.82 -14.43 -26.15
CA ALA A 117 10.22 -15.69 -26.60
C ALA A 117 8.89 -15.47 -27.34
N MET A 118 8.15 -14.42 -26.99
CA MET A 118 6.93 -13.98 -27.69
C MET A 118 7.19 -13.18 -28.97
N GLY A 119 8.45 -13.02 -29.39
CA GLY A 119 8.85 -12.25 -30.58
C GLY A 119 8.83 -10.73 -30.40
N SER A 120 8.79 -10.24 -29.15
CA SER A 120 8.87 -8.80 -28.87
C SER A 120 10.26 -8.24 -29.21
N ALA A 121 10.27 -7.04 -29.82
CA ALA A 121 11.50 -6.31 -30.14
C ALA A 121 11.96 -5.35 -29.03
N VAL A 122 11.23 -5.30 -27.90
CA VAL A 122 11.53 -4.39 -26.78
C VAL A 122 12.89 -4.73 -26.20
N ALA A 123 13.79 -3.75 -26.16
CA ALA A 123 15.07 -3.90 -25.50
C ALA A 123 14.93 -3.69 -23.98
N PHE A 124 15.60 -4.52 -23.20
CA PHE A 124 15.60 -4.41 -21.74
C PHE A 124 16.96 -3.89 -21.28
N ALA A 125 16.96 -2.91 -20.39
CA ALA A 125 18.16 -2.29 -19.87
C ALA A 125 18.08 -2.03 -18.38
N LYS A 126 19.22 -2.01 -17.69
CA LYS A 126 19.34 -1.64 -16.28
C LYS A 126 20.45 -0.62 -16.06
N LEU A 127 20.23 0.31 -15.15
CA LEU A 127 21.17 1.38 -14.81
C LEU A 127 21.32 1.46 -13.29
N ASP A 128 22.55 1.31 -12.80
CA ASP A 128 22.90 1.56 -11.41
C ASP A 128 22.95 3.08 -11.18
N GLY A 129 21.86 3.65 -10.66
CA GLY A 129 21.76 5.10 -10.49
C GLY A 129 22.51 5.62 -9.27
N GLU A 130 22.89 4.75 -8.32
CA GLU A 130 23.81 5.12 -7.24
C GLU A 130 25.21 5.35 -7.81
N ARG A 131 25.66 4.45 -8.68
CA ARG A 131 26.97 4.55 -9.33
C ARG A 131 27.02 5.63 -10.42
N TYR A 132 25.91 5.87 -11.11
CA TYR A 132 25.80 6.78 -12.25
C TYR A 132 24.67 7.81 -12.09
N PRO A 133 24.69 8.67 -11.05
CA PRO A 133 23.55 9.51 -10.68
C PRO A 133 23.19 10.56 -11.75
N LYS A 134 24.20 11.09 -12.46
CA LYS A 134 23.95 12.04 -13.56
C LYS A 134 23.27 11.36 -14.74
N ALA A 135 23.78 10.21 -15.16
CA ALA A 135 23.19 9.45 -16.26
C ALA A 135 21.75 9.00 -15.93
N ALA A 136 21.52 8.57 -14.68
CA ALA A 136 20.20 8.22 -14.18
C ALA A 136 19.23 9.41 -14.26
N ALA A 137 19.62 10.58 -13.75
CA ALA A 137 18.80 11.78 -13.84
C ALA A 137 18.52 12.21 -15.29
N ASP A 138 19.53 12.11 -16.18
CA ASP A 138 19.41 12.48 -17.60
C ASP A 138 18.40 11.60 -18.37
N VAL A 139 18.11 10.38 -17.90
CA VAL A 139 17.13 9.45 -18.47
C VAL A 139 15.87 9.29 -17.61
N GLY A 140 15.61 10.22 -16.68
CA GLY A 140 14.36 10.27 -15.91
C GLY A 140 14.31 9.41 -14.64
N VAL A 141 15.41 8.74 -14.26
CA VAL A 141 15.47 7.97 -13.01
C VAL A 141 15.69 8.90 -11.83
N SER A 142 14.66 9.08 -11.00
CA SER A 142 14.63 10.01 -9.85
C SER A 142 14.67 9.31 -8.48
N GLY A 143 14.63 7.97 -8.46
CA GLY A 143 14.60 7.14 -7.25
C GLY A 143 14.73 5.65 -7.57
N PHE A 144 14.69 4.78 -6.54
CA PHE A 144 14.94 3.35 -6.73
C PHE A 144 13.92 2.44 -6.02
N PRO A 145 13.47 1.36 -6.70
CA PRO A 145 13.60 1.13 -8.14
C PRO A 145 12.71 2.09 -8.94
N THR A 146 13.12 2.41 -10.17
CA THR A 146 12.30 3.14 -11.15
C THR A 146 12.28 2.33 -12.45
N VAL A 147 11.10 2.04 -12.98
CA VAL A 147 10.94 1.35 -14.28
C VAL A 147 10.30 2.29 -15.28
N LEU A 148 10.97 2.55 -16.40
CA LEU A 148 10.54 3.45 -17.47
C LEU A 148 10.50 2.70 -18.80
N LEU A 149 9.41 2.80 -19.52
CA LEU A 149 9.32 2.35 -20.91
C LEU A 149 9.41 3.55 -21.83
N PHE A 150 10.34 3.51 -22.77
CA PHE A 150 10.45 4.47 -23.86
C PHE A 150 9.81 3.84 -25.10
N VAL A 151 8.79 4.49 -25.66
CA VAL A 151 8.18 4.12 -26.94
C VAL A 151 8.34 5.29 -27.89
N ASN A 152 9.18 5.12 -28.91
CA ASN A 152 9.55 6.14 -29.90
C ASN A 152 9.96 7.48 -29.23
N GLY A 153 10.77 7.39 -28.17
CA GLY A 153 11.24 8.54 -27.39
C GLY A 153 10.24 9.13 -26.38
N THR A 154 9.01 8.61 -26.31
CA THR A 154 8.04 8.99 -25.27
C THR A 154 8.23 8.13 -24.04
N GLU A 155 8.43 8.75 -22.89
CA GLU A 155 8.61 8.08 -21.60
C GLU A 155 7.27 7.72 -20.95
N HIS A 156 7.17 6.49 -20.45
CA HIS A 156 6.05 6.00 -19.66
C HIS A 156 6.60 5.38 -18.35
N ALA A 157 6.17 5.91 -17.21
CA ALA A 157 6.55 5.35 -15.91
C ALA A 157 5.68 4.17 -15.52
N TYR A 158 6.29 3.10 -15.03
CA TYR A 158 5.59 1.93 -14.51
C TYR A 158 5.30 2.09 -13.01
N THR A 159 4.05 1.88 -12.63
CA THR A 159 3.56 1.97 -11.24
C THR A 159 2.81 0.70 -10.79
N GLY A 160 2.87 -0.36 -11.61
CA GLY A 160 2.22 -1.64 -11.32
C GLY A 160 3.03 -2.55 -10.40
N LEU A 161 2.60 -3.82 -10.28
CA LEU A 161 3.27 -4.81 -9.43
C LEU A 161 4.65 -5.18 -9.97
N HIS A 162 5.60 -5.42 -9.08
CA HIS A 162 6.96 -5.84 -9.45
C HIS A 162 7.07 -7.34 -9.75
N THR A 163 6.09 -7.89 -10.47
CA THR A 163 6.07 -9.29 -10.92
C THR A 163 6.39 -9.40 -12.42
N LYS A 164 6.86 -10.58 -12.85
CA LYS A 164 7.14 -10.89 -14.25
C LYS A 164 5.91 -10.61 -15.13
N ASP A 165 4.76 -11.18 -14.78
CA ASP A 165 3.56 -11.12 -15.62
C ASP A 165 2.95 -9.72 -15.72
N ALA A 166 3.03 -8.93 -14.64
CA ALA A 166 2.58 -7.55 -14.66
C ALA A 166 3.45 -6.68 -15.58
N LEU A 167 4.78 -6.87 -15.55
CA LEU A 167 5.70 -6.19 -16.47
C LEU A 167 5.45 -6.59 -17.92
N VAL A 168 5.32 -7.90 -18.20
CA VAL A 168 5.05 -8.42 -19.55
C VAL A 168 3.74 -7.84 -20.09
N THR A 169 2.67 -7.89 -19.30
CA THR A 169 1.34 -7.36 -19.68
C THR A 169 1.43 -5.87 -19.99
N TRP A 170 2.05 -5.10 -19.09
CA TRP A 170 2.16 -3.66 -19.26
C TRP A 170 2.96 -3.25 -20.50
N VAL A 171 4.13 -3.88 -20.72
CA VAL A 171 4.96 -3.62 -21.89
C VAL A 171 4.19 -3.90 -23.17
N ARG A 172 3.56 -5.08 -23.29
CA ARG A 172 2.80 -5.46 -24.49
C ARG A 172 1.68 -4.48 -24.81
N LYS A 173 0.97 -4.03 -23.79
CA LYS A 173 -0.10 -3.04 -23.95
C LYS A 173 0.45 -1.69 -24.45
N LYS A 174 1.58 -1.24 -23.93
CA LYS A 174 2.22 0.02 -24.34
C LYS A 174 2.89 -0.04 -25.72
N THR A 175 3.29 -1.23 -26.17
CA THR A 175 3.94 -1.43 -27.49
C THR A 175 2.96 -1.89 -28.58
N GLY A 176 1.66 -1.66 -28.38
CA GLY A 176 0.66 -1.81 -29.43
C GLY A 176 0.06 -3.21 -29.60
N ALA A 177 0.27 -4.11 -28.63
CA ALA A 177 -0.42 -5.41 -28.55
C ALA A 177 -1.37 -5.46 -27.33
N PRO A 178 -2.39 -4.57 -27.23
CA PRO A 178 -3.25 -4.47 -26.05
C PRO A 178 -4.17 -5.67 -25.85
N VAL A 179 -4.47 -6.40 -26.94
CA VAL A 179 -5.37 -7.55 -26.95
C VAL A 179 -4.65 -8.79 -27.47
N ILE A 180 -4.77 -9.92 -26.77
CA ILE A 180 -4.33 -11.23 -27.25
C ILE A 180 -5.48 -11.87 -28.01
N ARG A 181 -5.22 -12.32 -29.24
CA ARG A 181 -6.20 -13.09 -30.00
C ARG A 181 -5.94 -14.58 -29.83
N LEU A 182 -6.96 -15.33 -29.38
CA LEU A 182 -6.90 -16.79 -29.24
C LEU A 182 -7.86 -17.45 -30.23
N GLN A 183 -7.34 -18.40 -31.01
CA GLN A 183 -8.07 -19.01 -32.14
C GLN A 183 -8.18 -20.53 -32.06
N SER A 184 -7.48 -21.16 -31.12
CA SER A 184 -7.50 -22.61 -30.94
C SER A 184 -7.73 -22.98 -29.49
N ARG A 185 -8.26 -24.19 -29.28
CA ARG A 185 -8.40 -24.81 -27.97
C ARG A 185 -7.07 -24.83 -27.21
N ASP A 186 -6.01 -25.31 -27.85
CA ASP A 186 -4.69 -25.47 -27.22
C ASP A 186 -4.15 -24.13 -26.73
N SER A 187 -4.30 -23.06 -27.53
CA SER A 187 -3.86 -21.71 -27.14
C SER A 187 -4.65 -21.15 -25.95
N ALA A 188 -5.93 -21.51 -25.82
CA ALA A 188 -6.78 -21.09 -24.72
C ALA A 188 -6.50 -21.87 -23.42
N GLU A 189 -6.30 -23.18 -23.52
CA GLU A 189 -5.93 -24.02 -22.38
C GLU A 189 -4.55 -23.61 -21.85
N GLU A 190 -3.58 -23.36 -22.73
CA GLU A 190 -2.25 -22.86 -22.35
C GLU A 190 -2.30 -21.47 -21.72
N PHE A 191 -3.17 -20.59 -22.23
CA PHE A 191 -3.36 -19.27 -21.64
C PHE A 191 -3.95 -19.32 -20.23
N LEU A 192 -4.83 -20.27 -19.94
CA LEU A 192 -5.45 -20.46 -18.63
C LEU A 192 -4.47 -20.99 -17.56
N LYS A 193 -3.38 -21.64 -17.96
CA LYS A 193 -2.36 -22.13 -17.00
C LYS A 193 -1.60 -21.00 -16.31
N LYS A 194 -1.57 -19.81 -16.90
CA LYS A 194 -0.72 -18.68 -16.45
C LYS A 194 -1.23 -17.96 -15.18
N ASP A 195 -2.11 -18.60 -14.41
CA ASP A 195 -2.80 -18.09 -13.23
C ASP A 195 -2.92 -16.55 -13.15
N GLN A 196 -3.75 -15.98 -14.02
CA GLN A 196 -3.86 -14.53 -14.18
C GLN A 196 -5.32 -14.09 -14.30
N THR A 197 -5.59 -12.87 -13.85
CA THR A 197 -6.86 -12.18 -14.09
C THR A 197 -6.84 -11.53 -15.47
N PHE A 198 -7.86 -11.78 -16.29
CA PHE A 198 -7.96 -11.26 -17.65
C PHE A 198 -9.41 -10.94 -18.05
N ALA A 199 -9.57 -9.97 -18.95
CA ALA A 199 -10.85 -9.69 -19.60
C ALA A 199 -10.95 -10.43 -20.93
N ILE A 200 -12.10 -11.02 -21.22
CA ILE A 200 -12.37 -11.74 -22.47
C ILE A 200 -13.49 -11.08 -23.27
N GLY A 201 -13.23 -10.81 -24.54
CA GLY A 201 -14.22 -10.43 -25.54
C GLY A 201 -14.50 -11.56 -26.54
N LEU A 202 -15.78 -11.86 -26.79
CA LEU A 202 -16.22 -12.62 -27.96
C LEU A 202 -16.80 -11.63 -28.97
N PHE A 203 -16.28 -11.61 -30.19
CA PHE A 203 -16.79 -10.77 -31.26
C PHE A 203 -16.92 -11.58 -32.55
N LYS A 204 -17.98 -11.34 -33.31
CA LYS A 204 -18.19 -12.02 -34.60
C LYS A 204 -17.07 -11.72 -35.59
N ASN A 205 -16.71 -10.45 -35.69
CA ASN A 205 -15.60 -9.94 -36.48
C ASN A 205 -14.74 -9.03 -35.56
N TYR A 206 -13.45 -8.92 -35.83
CA TYR A 206 -12.53 -8.03 -35.10
C TYR A 206 -12.62 -6.58 -35.64
N GLU A 207 -13.84 -6.07 -35.76
CA GLU A 207 -14.17 -4.76 -36.31
C GLU A 207 -15.53 -4.29 -35.77
N GLY A 208 -15.80 -2.99 -35.92
CA GLY A 208 -17.07 -2.36 -35.52
C GLY A 208 -16.96 -1.59 -34.21
N ALA A 209 -17.95 -0.73 -33.95
CA ALA A 209 -17.91 0.24 -32.86
C ALA A 209 -17.63 -0.40 -31.49
N ASP A 210 -18.32 -1.49 -31.16
CA ASP A 210 -18.17 -2.15 -29.86
C ASP A 210 -16.78 -2.82 -29.70
N HIS A 211 -16.24 -3.37 -30.79
CA HIS A 211 -14.89 -3.93 -30.81
C HIS A 211 -13.84 -2.83 -30.65
N GLU A 212 -14.02 -1.70 -31.33
CA GLU A 212 -13.15 -0.53 -31.20
C GLU A 212 -13.14 0.01 -29.76
N GLU A 213 -14.29 0.09 -29.08
CA GLU A 213 -14.39 0.50 -27.67
C GLU A 213 -13.71 -0.50 -26.72
N PHE A 214 -13.83 -1.80 -26.98
CA PHE A 214 -13.10 -2.83 -26.24
C PHE A 214 -11.58 -2.72 -26.41
N VAL A 215 -11.10 -2.46 -27.64
CA VAL A 215 -9.66 -2.27 -27.91
C VAL A 215 -9.15 -0.98 -27.26
N LYS A 216 -9.93 0.11 -27.26
CA LYS A 216 -9.60 1.33 -26.52
C LYS A 216 -9.45 1.05 -25.03
N ALA A 217 -10.43 0.38 -24.42
CA ALA A 217 -10.36 -0.02 -23.01
C ALA A 217 -9.13 -0.89 -22.72
N ALA A 218 -8.83 -1.87 -23.58
CA ALA A 218 -7.65 -2.73 -23.46
C ALA A 218 -6.32 -1.95 -23.51
N THR A 219 -6.28 -0.87 -24.29
CA THR A 219 -5.12 0.02 -24.44
C THR A 219 -4.94 0.95 -23.24
N THR A 220 -6.05 1.44 -22.69
CA THR A 220 -6.07 2.36 -21.54
C THR A 220 -5.79 1.64 -20.22
N GLU A 221 -6.41 0.48 -20.00
CA GLU A 221 -6.19 -0.38 -18.84
C GLU A 221 -4.77 -0.97 -18.89
N ASN A 222 -4.04 -1.02 -17.78
CA ASN A 222 -2.60 -1.33 -17.77
C ASN A 222 -2.22 -2.60 -17.00
N GLU A 223 -3.15 -3.20 -16.26
CA GLU A 223 -2.87 -4.26 -15.30
C GLU A 223 -3.49 -5.61 -15.64
N VAL A 224 -4.68 -5.61 -16.23
CA VAL A 224 -5.48 -6.78 -16.60
C VAL A 224 -5.29 -7.06 -18.08
N GLN A 225 -4.82 -8.25 -18.44
CA GLN A 225 -4.68 -8.61 -19.85
C GLN A 225 -6.06 -8.72 -20.53
N PHE A 226 -6.21 -8.17 -21.73
CA PHE A 226 -7.41 -8.34 -22.54
C PHE A 226 -7.17 -9.43 -23.59
N VAL A 227 -8.17 -10.27 -23.80
CA VAL A 227 -8.15 -11.40 -24.72
C VAL A 227 -9.39 -11.35 -25.58
N GLU A 228 -9.26 -11.70 -26.85
CA GLU A 228 -10.39 -11.79 -27.76
C GLU A 228 -10.39 -13.11 -28.55
N THR A 229 -11.58 -13.51 -28.97
CA THR A 229 -11.77 -14.59 -29.94
C THR A 229 -13.06 -14.36 -30.73
N ASN A 230 -13.14 -14.97 -31.91
CA ASN A 230 -14.37 -15.07 -32.69
C ASN A 230 -14.94 -16.50 -32.71
N ASP A 231 -14.28 -17.46 -32.05
CA ASP A 231 -14.77 -18.82 -31.88
C ASP A 231 -15.45 -18.97 -30.52
N ARG A 232 -16.75 -19.24 -30.54
CA ARG A 232 -17.55 -19.48 -29.34
C ARG A 232 -17.03 -20.67 -28.52
N ASN A 233 -16.47 -21.70 -29.15
CA ASN A 233 -15.92 -22.86 -28.44
C ASN A 233 -14.67 -22.47 -27.66
N VAL A 234 -13.80 -21.64 -28.26
CA VAL A 234 -12.63 -21.05 -27.58
C VAL A 234 -13.09 -20.15 -26.44
N ALA A 235 -14.09 -19.30 -26.67
CA ALA A 235 -14.64 -18.42 -25.64
C ALA A 235 -15.19 -19.21 -24.44
N LYS A 236 -15.86 -20.35 -24.67
CA LYS A 236 -16.38 -21.23 -23.62
C LYS A 236 -15.30 -21.92 -22.78
N ILE A 237 -14.13 -22.19 -23.36
CA ILE A 237 -12.99 -22.71 -22.59
C ILE A 237 -12.52 -21.65 -21.59
N LEU A 238 -12.39 -20.41 -22.06
CA LEU A 238 -11.93 -19.28 -21.25
C LEU A 238 -12.99 -18.81 -20.24
N PHE A 239 -14.27 -18.85 -20.63
CA PHE A 239 -15.41 -18.43 -19.83
C PHE A 239 -16.61 -19.39 -20.04
N PRO A 240 -16.75 -20.43 -19.19
CA PRO A 240 -17.78 -21.46 -19.34
C PRO A 240 -19.23 -20.96 -19.26
N GLY A 241 -19.45 -19.80 -18.64
CA GLY A 241 -20.78 -19.18 -18.51
C GLY A 241 -21.37 -18.59 -19.79
N ILE A 242 -20.64 -18.60 -20.91
CA ILE A 242 -21.16 -18.14 -22.21
C ILE A 242 -22.19 -19.16 -22.73
N ALA A 243 -23.41 -18.71 -23.00
CA ALA A 243 -24.48 -19.57 -23.49
C ALA A 243 -24.57 -19.52 -25.03
N SER A 244 -25.37 -18.59 -25.55
CA SER A 244 -25.69 -18.44 -26.98
C SER A 244 -25.34 -17.06 -27.52
N GLU A 245 -24.65 -16.24 -26.74
CA GLU A 245 -24.23 -14.90 -27.13
C GLU A 245 -23.34 -14.94 -28.39
N GLU A 246 -23.59 -14.03 -29.32
CA GLU A 246 -22.72 -13.78 -30.48
C GLU A 246 -21.66 -12.72 -30.18
N GLN A 247 -21.88 -11.94 -29.12
CA GLN A 247 -20.99 -10.93 -28.61
C GLN A 247 -21.01 -10.98 -27.08
N PHE A 248 -19.85 -10.96 -26.45
CA PHE A 248 -19.72 -11.13 -25.01
C PHE A 248 -18.52 -10.36 -24.48
N LEU A 249 -18.62 -9.85 -23.26
CA LEU A 249 -17.50 -9.37 -22.47
C LEU A 249 -17.63 -9.94 -21.06
N GLY A 250 -16.51 -10.37 -20.50
CA GLY A 250 -16.45 -10.82 -19.11
C GLY A 250 -15.04 -10.72 -18.55
N LEU A 251 -14.95 -10.83 -17.23
CA LEU A 251 -13.71 -10.89 -16.49
C LEU A 251 -13.55 -12.30 -15.91
N VAL A 252 -12.37 -12.88 -16.12
CA VAL A 252 -11.94 -14.14 -15.52
C VAL A 252 -10.90 -13.83 -14.47
N LYS A 253 -11.08 -14.35 -13.26
CA LYS A 253 -10.17 -14.19 -12.12
C LYS A 253 -9.48 -15.52 -11.79
N SER A 254 -8.48 -15.48 -10.95
CA SER A 254 -7.80 -16.68 -10.42
C SER A 254 -8.55 -17.32 -9.25
N GLU A 255 -9.40 -16.55 -8.57
CA GLU A 255 -10.00 -16.86 -7.27
C GLU A 255 -11.47 -17.32 -7.31
N PRO A 256 -12.07 -17.75 -6.18
CA PRO A 256 -13.50 -17.99 -6.06
C PRO A 256 -14.33 -16.81 -6.62
N GLU A 257 -15.50 -17.12 -7.21
CA GLU A 257 -16.22 -16.21 -8.12
C GLU A 257 -15.43 -15.88 -9.38
N LYS A 258 -14.88 -16.92 -10.01
CA LYS A 258 -13.96 -16.86 -11.14
C LYS A 258 -14.45 -16.02 -12.33
N PHE A 259 -15.77 -15.87 -12.50
CA PHE A 259 -16.38 -15.41 -13.74
C PHE A 259 -17.37 -14.26 -13.49
N GLU A 260 -17.05 -13.06 -13.97
CA GLU A 260 -17.96 -11.91 -13.97
C GLU A 260 -18.37 -11.56 -15.38
N LYS A 261 -19.67 -11.52 -15.66
CA LYS A 261 -20.19 -11.09 -16.96
C LYS A 261 -20.35 -9.57 -16.96
N PHE A 262 -20.00 -8.94 -18.07
CA PHE A 262 -20.33 -7.54 -18.33
C PHE A 262 -21.70 -7.44 -18.99
N ASP A 263 -22.63 -6.76 -18.33
CA ASP A 263 -23.99 -6.52 -18.84
C ASP A 263 -24.23 -5.05 -19.25
N GLY A 264 -23.17 -4.24 -19.30
CA GLY A 264 -23.22 -2.82 -19.68
C GLY A 264 -23.16 -2.58 -21.19
N ALA A 265 -23.18 -1.31 -21.58
CA ALA A 265 -22.91 -0.89 -22.95
C ALA A 265 -21.42 -1.01 -23.28
N PHE A 266 -21.07 -1.39 -24.51
CA PHE A 266 -19.69 -1.44 -24.98
C PHE A 266 -19.16 -0.02 -25.23
N GLU A 267 -18.83 0.66 -24.15
CA GLU A 267 -18.18 1.96 -24.12
C GLU A 267 -16.90 1.85 -23.31
N GLU A 268 -15.81 2.49 -23.75
CA GLU A 268 -14.49 2.42 -23.09
C GLU A 268 -14.60 2.61 -21.57
N ASN A 269 -15.26 3.68 -21.12
CA ASN A 269 -15.38 4.01 -19.71
C ASN A 269 -16.18 2.98 -18.91
N ALA A 270 -17.24 2.41 -19.50
CA ALA A 270 -18.06 1.39 -18.84
C ALA A 270 -17.27 0.09 -18.66
N ILE A 271 -16.48 -0.29 -19.67
CA ILE A 271 -15.59 -1.46 -19.62
C ILE A 271 -14.48 -1.24 -18.58
N LEU A 272 -13.83 -0.08 -18.59
CA LEU A 272 -12.78 0.27 -17.62
C LEU A 272 -13.32 0.24 -16.19
N GLN A 273 -14.49 0.82 -15.94
CA GLN A 273 -15.13 0.81 -14.63
C GLN A 273 -15.48 -0.62 -14.19
N PHE A 274 -16.01 -1.43 -15.11
CA PHE A 274 -16.31 -2.84 -14.81
C PHE A 274 -15.06 -3.62 -14.42
N VAL A 275 -13.97 -3.49 -15.18
CA VAL A 275 -12.70 -4.17 -14.86
C VAL A 275 -12.16 -3.67 -13.53
N GLU A 276 -12.12 -2.35 -13.30
CA GLU A 276 -11.56 -1.78 -12.07
C GLU A 276 -12.32 -2.22 -10.81
N LEU A 277 -13.66 -2.31 -10.87
CA LEU A 277 -14.49 -2.74 -9.75
C LEU A 277 -14.43 -4.23 -9.46
N ASN A 278 -14.03 -5.04 -10.43
CA ASN A 278 -14.06 -6.51 -10.34
C ASN A 278 -12.69 -7.17 -10.40
N LYS A 279 -11.60 -6.46 -10.73
CA LYS A 279 -10.24 -7.04 -10.82
C LYS A 279 -9.68 -7.50 -9.48
N PHE A 280 -10.17 -6.95 -8.38
CA PHE A 280 -9.72 -7.36 -7.06
C PHE A 280 -10.37 -8.70 -6.67
N PRO A 281 -9.62 -9.54 -5.95
CA PRO A 281 -10.18 -10.71 -5.31
C PRO A 281 -11.27 -10.35 -4.31
N LEU A 282 -12.06 -11.35 -3.91
CA LEU A 282 -13.13 -11.13 -2.95
C LEU A 282 -12.58 -10.72 -1.58
N ILE A 283 -11.43 -11.28 -1.19
CA ILE A 283 -10.61 -10.84 -0.06
C ILE A 283 -9.22 -10.55 -0.60
N THR A 284 -8.79 -9.28 -0.54
CA THR A 284 -7.46 -8.88 -0.99
C THR A 284 -6.45 -9.11 0.12
N VAL A 285 -5.48 -9.99 -0.10
CA VAL A 285 -4.31 -10.10 0.78
C VAL A 285 -3.46 -8.84 0.62
N PHE A 286 -3.27 -8.08 1.69
CA PHE A 286 -2.52 -6.84 1.70
C PHE A 286 -1.03 -7.12 1.84
N THR A 287 -0.23 -6.48 0.99
CA THR A 287 1.23 -6.57 1.03
C THR A 287 1.83 -5.21 0.70
N ASP A 288 3.11 -5.01 1.03
CA ASP A 288 3.83 -3.80 0.60
C ASP A 288 3.79 -3.61 -0.92
N LEU A 289 3.80 -4.71 -1.69
CA LEU A 289 3.84 -4.70 -3.16
C LEU A 289 2.53 -4.24 -3.80
N ASN A 290 1.38 -4.51 -3.18
CA ASN A 290 0.07 -4.15 -3.73
C ASN A 290 -0.61 -2.97 -3.02
N SER A 291 0.00 -2.43 -1.96
CA SER A 291 -0.54 -1.33 -1.15
C SER A 291 -1.01 -0.13 -1.99
N GLY A 292 -0.19 0.32 -2.96
CA GLY A 292 -0.54 1.43 -3.85
C GLY A 292 -1.83 1.19 -4.64
N LYS A 293 -2.11 -0.07 -5.03
CA LYS A 293 -3.34 -0.43 -5.75
C LYS A 293 -4.55 -0.44 -4.83
N VAL A 294 -4.40 -1.00 -3.64
CA VAL A 294 -5.47 -1.02 -2.62
C VAL A 294 -5.89 0.40 -2.27
N TYR A 295 -4.94 1.32 -2.07
CA TYR A 295 -5.26 2.74 -1.82
C TYR A 295 -5.76 3.49 -3.05
N GLY A 296 -5.28 3.12 -4.25
CA GLY A 296 -5.73 3.67 -5.52
C GLY A 296 -7.13 3.25 -5.93
N SER A 297 -7.71 2.23 -5.28
CA SER A 297 -9.01 1.68 -5.63
C SER A 297 -10.13 2.75 -5.63
N PRO A 298 -11.09 2.67 -6.57
CA PRO A 298 -12.29 3.50 -6.52
C PRO A 298 -13.20 3.14 -5.35
N ILE A 299 -13.09 1.93 -4.77
CA ILE A 299 -13.89 1.49 -3.63
C ILE A 299 -13.35 2.16 -2.35
N LYS A 300 -14.08 3.14 -1.83
CA LYS A 300 -13.64 4.00 -0.71
C LYS A 300 -13.92 3.43 0.69
N LEU A 301 -14.79 2.44 0.78
CA LEU A 301 -15.05 1.72 2.02
C LEU A 301 -14.21 0.45 2.04
N GLN A 302 -13.34 0.33 3.03
CA GLN A 302 -12.39 -0.76 3.15
C GLN A 302 -12.56 -1.42 4.52
N VAL A 303 -12.73 -2.74 4.56
CA VAL A 303 -12.80 -3.54 5.77
C VAL A 303 -11.54 -4.38 5.85
N PHE A 304 -10.76 -4.19 6.91
CA PHE A 304 -9.50 -4.88 7.15
C PHE A 304 -9.69 -5.93 8.25
N THR A 305 -9.26 -7.15 7.96
CA THR A 305 -9.10 -8.22 8.94
C THR A 305 -7.62 -8.41 9.22
N PHE A 306 -7.22 -8.21 10.46
CA PHE A 306 -5.86 -8.46 10.95
C PHE A 306 -5.88 -9.77 11.72
N ALA A 307 -5.12 -10.76 11.29
CA ALA A 307 -4.98 -12.05 11.94
C ALA A 307 -3.67 -12.71 11.50
N GLU A 308 -3.16 -13.69 12.24
CA GLU A 308 -2.11 -14.56 11.72
C GLU A 308 -2.71 -15.51 10.68
N ALA A 309 -1.87 -16.06 9.79
CA ALA A 309 -2.33 -16.93 8.70
C ALA A 309 -3.22 -18.09 9.18
N TYR A 310 -2.87 -18.77 10.27
CA TYR A 310 -3.66 -19.88 10.80
C TYR A 310 -5.05 -19.46 11.32
N ASP A 311 -5.14 -18.28 11.95
CA ASP A 311 -6.43 -17.76 12.42
C ASP A 311 -7.29 -17.29 11.24
N PHE A 312 -6.64 -16.78 10.19
CA PHE A 312 -7.34 -16.36 8.99
C PHE A 312 -7.94 -17.54 8.22
N GLU A 313 -7.28 -18.69 8.16
CA GLU A 313 -7.82 -19.91 7.54
C GLU A 313 -9.19 -20.29 8.14
N ASP A 314 -9.35 -20.16 9.46
CA ASP A 314 -10.62 -20.42 10.14
C ASP A 314 -11.70 -19.35 9.84
N LEU A 315 -11.29 -18.13 9.50
CA LEU A 315 -12.17 -16.99 9.22
C LEU A 315 -12.46 -16.80 7.73
N GLU A 316 -11.68 -17.39 6.83
CA GLU A 316 -11.72 -17.08 5.40
C GLU A 316 -13.09 -17.35 4.80
N SER A 317 -13.64 -18.55 5.04
CA SER A 317 -14.95 -18.94 4.50
C SER A 317 -16.08 -17.99 4.94
N LEU A 318 -16.03 -17.56 6.20
CA LEU A 318 -16.94 -16.61 6.81
C LEU A 318 -16.83 -15.22 6.16
N LEU A 319 -15.60 -14.72 6.03
CA LEU A 319 -15.30 -13.44 5.41
C LEU A 319 -15.75 -13.43 3.95
N GLN A 320 -15.46 -14.51 3.21
CA GLN A 320 -15.88 -14.67 1.83
C GLN A 320 -17.40 -14.63 1.74
N GLU A 321 -18.14 -15.39 2.56
CA GLU A 321 -19.61 -15.38 2.58
C GLU A 321 -20.18 -13.96 2.73
N VAL A 322 -19.68 -13.20 3.70
CA VAL A 322 -20.15 -11.83 3.95
C VAL A 322 -19.74 -10.91 2.81
N ALA A 323 -18.50 -10.98 2.34
CA ALA A 323 -17.96 -10.14 1.27
C ALA A 323 -18.78 -10.22 -0.03
N ARG A 324 -19.34 -11.41 -0.38
CA ARG A 324 -20.22 -11.56 -1.56
C ARG A 324 -21.39 -10.57 -1.55
N GLY A 325 -21.93 -10.29 -0.36
CA GLY A 325 -23.06 -9.36 -0.19
C GLY A 325 -22.71 -7.89 -0.42
N PHE A 326 -21.43 -7.53 -0.39
CA PHE A 326 -20.93 -6.16 -0.47
C PHE A 326 -19.97 -5.93 -1.63
N LYS A 327 -19.91 -6.86 -2.59
CA LYS A 327 -19.09 -6.77 -3.79
C LYS A 327 -19.25 -5.42 -4.48
N THR A 328 -18.13 -4.89 -4.99
CA THR A 328 -17.98 -3.55 -5.61
C THR A 328 -18.37 -2.35 -4.73
N LYS A 329 -18.80 -2.55 -3.48
CA LYS A 329 -19.23 -1.49 -2.55
C LYS A 329 -18.26 -1.36 -1.37
N ILE A 330 -17.76 -2.48 -0.87
CA ILE A 330 -16.77 -2.55 0.20
C ILE A 330 -15.64 -3.47 -0.27
N MET A 331 -14.40 -3.03 -0.11
CA MET A 331 -13.22 -3.85 -0.34
C MET A 331 -12.84 -4.57 0.95
N PHE A 332 -12.79 -5.90 0.90
CA PHE A 332 -12.34 -6.72 2.03
C PHE A 332 -10.86 -7.00 1.88
N ILE A 333 -10.13 -6.78 2.95
CA ILE A 333 -8.67 -6.81 2.97
C ILE A 333 -8.23 -7.69 4.14
N TYR A 334 -7.32 -8.62 3.88
CA TYR A 334 -6.65 -9.40 4.90
C TYR A 334 -5.23 -8.86 5.08
N VAL A 335 -4.79 -8.71 6.32
CA VAL A 335 -3.41 -8.33 6.67
C VAL A 335 -2.87 -9.37 7.65
N ASP A 336 -1.79 -10.04 7.27
CA ASP A 336 -1.11 -10.98 8.16
C ASP A 336 -0.43 -10.21 9.30
N THR A 337 -0.77 -10.53 10.55
CA THR A 337 -0.17 -9.89 11.73
C THR A 337 1.26 -10.34 11.99
N ALA A 338 1.71 -11.45 11.40
CA ALA A 338 3.12 -11.86 11.43
C ALA A 338 4.02 -10.87 10.67
N GLU A 339 3.48 -10.17 9.66
CA GLU A 339 4.16 -9.09 8.94
C GLU A 339 4.10 -7.78 9.75
N GLU A 340 4.84 -7.73 10.87
CA GLU A 340 4.74 -6.65 11.85
C GLU A 340 4.93 -5.24 11.27
N LYS A 341 5.86 -5.08 10.31
CA LYS A 341 6.12 -3.79 9.67
C LYS A 341 4.91 -3.27 8.89
N LEU A 342 4.11 -4.20 8.38
CA LEU A 342 2.90 -3.93 7.63
C LEU A 342 1.72 -3.73 8.59
N ALA A 343 1.48 -4.65 9.53
CA ALA A 343 0.30 -4.65 10.38
C ALA A 343 0.33 -3.61 11.51
N LYS A 344 1.46 -3.48 12.24
CA LYS A 344 1.54 -2.65 13.46
C LYS A 344 1.18 -1.18 13.24
N PRO A 345 1.59 -0.52 12.14
CA PRO A 345 1.20 0.87 11.89
C PRO A 345 -0.33 1.06 11.85
N PHE A 346 -1.09 0.13 11.27
CA PHE A 346 -2.55 0.21 11.23
C PHE A 346 -3.17 -0.08 12.59
N LEU A 347 -2.75 -1.17 13.23
CA LEU A 347 -3.27 -1.55 14.55
C LEU A 347 -3.02 -0.45 15.59
N THR A 348 -1.89 0.25 15.50
CA THR A 348 -1.56 1.41 16.33
C THR A 348 -2.57 2.56 16.18
N LEU A 349 -3.17 2.75 14.99
CA LEU A 349 -4.23 3.76 14.81
C LEU A 349 -5.45 3.45 15.67
N TYR A 350 -5.69 2.18 15.98
CA TYR A 350 -6.80 1.73 16.82
C TYR A 350 -6.40 1.53 18.29
N GLY A 351 -5.10 1.59 18.60
CA GLY A 351 -4.55 1.27 19.92
C GLY A 351 -4.56 -0.24 20.21
N LEU A 352 -4.34 -1.05 19.18
CA LEU A 352 -4.34 -2.51 19.23
C LEU A 352 -2.93 -3.06 19.00
N GLU A 353 -2.64 -4.22 19.58
CA GLU A 353 -1.34 -4.90 19.47
C GLU A 353 -1.32 -5.97 18.36
N GLY A 354 -2.49 -6.49 17.96
CA GLY A 354 -2.59 -7.57 16.96
C GLY A 354 -2.40 -8.97 17.54
N ASP A 355 -2.66 -9.14 18.84
CA ASP A 355 -2.58 -10.39 19.58
C ASP A 355 -3.76 -11.35 19.31
N LYS A 356 -4.79 -10.86 18.63
CA LYS A 356 -5.97 -11.64 18.25
C LYS A 356 -6.57 -11.12 16.94
N PRO A 357 -7.34 -11.97 16.23
CA PRO A 357 -8.08 -11.56 15.06
C PRO A 357 -8.94 -10.33 15.33
N THR A 358 -8.81 -9.32 14.47
CA THR A 358 -9.45 -8.01 14.63
C THR A 358 -10.00 -7.54 13.29
N VAL A 359 -11.23 -7.02 13.30
CA VAL A 359 -11.84 -6.38 12.13
C VAL A 359 -11.96 -4.87 12.34
N THR A 360 -11.42 -4.11 11.39
CA THR A 360 -11.51 -2.65 11.36
C THR A 360 -12.04 -2.18 10.01
N ALA A 361 -12.38 -0.90 9.89
CA ALA A 361 -12.71 -0.32 8.59
C ALA A 361 -12.24 1.12 8.45
N PHE A 362 -11.98 1.50 7.20
CA PHE A 362 -11.64 2.86 6.81
C PHE A 362 -12.60 3.35 5.73
N ASP A 363 -13.12 4.56 5.91
CA ASP A 363 -13.74 5.35 4.85
C ASP A 363 -12.70 6.34 4.35
N THR A 364 -12.05 6.01 3.22
CA THR A 364 -10.98 6.83 2.65
C THR A 364 -11.50 8.15 2.06
N SER A 365 -12.83 8.29 1.86
CA SER A 365 -13.43 9.53 1.38
C SER A 365 -13.56 10.58 2.49
N LYS A 366 -13.80 10.12 3.73
CA LYS A 366 -13.97 10.98 4.91
C LYS A 366 -12.74 11.00 5.82
N GLY A 367 -11.79 10.09 5.62
CA GLY A 367 -10.68 9.85 6.54
C GLY A 367 -11.15 9.33 7.91
N SER A 368 -12.31 8.67 7.96
CA SER A 368 -12.88 8.12 9.19
C SER A 368 -12.50 6.66 9.35
N LYS A 369 -12.23 6.25 10.60
CA LYS A 369 -11.88 4.87 10.97
C LYS A 369 -12.96 4.27 11.86
N TYR A 370 -13.14 2.97 11.81
CA TYR A 370 -14.17 2.22 12.54
C TYR A 370 -13.57 0.93 13.08
N LEU A 371 -14.02 0.50 14.25
CA LEU A 371 -13.58 -0.73 14.90
C LEU A 371 -14.79 -1.61 15.18
N MET A 372 -14.74 -2.87 14.77
CA MET A 372 -15.73 -3.86 15.18
C MET A 372 -15.33 -4.42 16.54
N GLU A 373 -15.95 -3.94 17.62
CA GLU A 373 -15.66 -4.39 18.99
C GLU A 373 -16.36 -5.71 19.35
N ALA A 374 -17.35 -6.15 18.57
CA ALA A 374 -18.07 -7.40 18.79
C ALA A 374 -17.29 -8.62 18.25
N ASP A 375 -17.61 -9.82 18.76
CA ASP A 375 -16.99 -11.06 18.30
C ASP A 375 -17.14 -11.26 16.79
N ILE A 376 -16.11 -11.81 16.15
CA ILE A 376 -16.11 -12.07 14.71
C ILE A 376 -17.03 -13.26 14.42
N ASN A 377 -18.16 -12.99 13.77
CA ASN A 377 -19.09 -13.97 13.23
C ASN A 377 -19.90 -13.35 12.08
N ALA A 378 -20.62 -14.17 11.31
CA ALA A 378 -21.31 -13.76 10.09
C ALA A 378 -22.30 -12.60 10.35
N LYS A 379 -23.04 -12.70 11.45
CA LYS A 379 -24.07 -11.73 11.82
C LYS A 379 -23.44 -10.38 12.14
N ASN A 380 -22.48 -10.35 13.07
CA ASN A 380 -21.84 -9.12 13.53
C ASN A 380 -21.06 -8.45 12.38
N LEU A 381 -20.35 -9.23 11.57
CA LEU A 381 -19.62 -8.71 10.41
C LEU A 381 -20.57 -8.12 9.37
N LYS A 382 -21.69 -8.78 9.06
CA LYS A 382 -22.69 -8.27 8.13
C LYS A 382 -23.36 -6.99 8.65
N GLU A 383 -23.68 -6.93 9.94
CA GLU A 383 -24.23 -5.72 10.58
C GLU A 383 -23.23 -4.57 10.53
N PHE A 384 -21.95 -4.84 10.81
CA PHE A 384 -20.85 -3.88 10.71
C PHE A 384 -20.70 -3.35 9.28
N CYS A 385 -20.61 -4.23 8.28
CA CYS A 385 -20.49 -3.83 6.88
C CYS A 385 -21.73 -3.06 6.38
N SER A 386 -22.94 -3.45 6.79
CA SER A 386 -24.17 -2.73 6.43
C SER A 386 -24.17 -1.32 7.04
N GLY A 387 -23.85 -1.21 8.33
CA GLY A 387 -23.78 0.09 8.99
C GLY A 387 -22.68 0.99 8.44
N LEU A 388 -21.57 0.41 7.97
CA LEU A 388 -20.51 1.14 7.28
C LEU A 388 -21.02 1.72 5.96
N LEU A 389 -21.68 0.89 5.15
CA LEU A 389 -22.23 1.28 3.85
C LEU A 389 -23.33 2.34 4.00
N ASP A 390 -24.21 2.18 4.97
CA ASP A 390 -25.33 3.07 5.24
C ASP A 390 -24.90 4.35 5.98
N GLY A 391 -23.65 4.41 6.45
CA GLY A 391 -23.10 5.55 7.18
C GLY A 391 -23.67 5.71 8.60
N THR A 392 -24.19 4.64 9.20
CA THR A 392 -24.79 4.64 10.53
C THR A 392 -23.81 4.28 11.64
N LEU A 393 -22.62 3.77 11.30
CA LEU A 393 -21.58 3.48 12.30
C LEU A 393 -20.98 4.78 12.88
N PRO A 394 -20.78 4.85 14.20
CA PRO A 394 -20.00 5.93 14.79
C PRO A 394 -18.50 5.76 14.45
N PRO A 395 -17.80 6.84 14.05
CA PRO A 395 -16.35 6.80 13.91
C PRO A 395 -15.67 6.38 15.23
N TYR A 396 -14.62 5.58 15.11
CA TYR A 396 -13.81 5.14 16.23
C TYR A 396 -12.73 6.18 16.55
N PHE A 397 -12.64 6.53 17.83
CA PHE A 397 -11.59 7.39 18.38
C PHE A 397 -10.79 6.57 19.39
N ARG A 398 -9.47 6.53 19.20
CA ARG A 398 -8.57 5.77 20.08
C ARG A 398 -8.67 6.30 21.51
N SER A 399 -8.68 5.40 22.48
CA SER A 399 -8.67 5.75 23.90
C SER A 399 -7.92 4.69 24.69
N GLU A 400 -7.11 5.13 25.65
CA GLU A 400 -6.62 4.26 26.70
C GLU A 400 -7.78 3.71 27.56
N PRO A 401 -7.53 2.64 28.35
CA PRO A 401 -8.48 2.17 29.36
C PRO A 401 -8.84 3.27 30.37
N VAL A 402 -10.08 3.21 30.86
CA VAL A 402 -10.58 4.16 31.85
C VAL A 402 -9.75 4.04 33.14
N PRO A 403 -9.11 5.12 33.62
CA PRO A 403 -8.28 5.08 34.81
C PRO A 403 -9.12 4.87 36.07
N GLN A 404 -8.61 4.08 37.03
CA GLN A 404 -9.25 3.87 38.33
C GLN A 404 -8.79 4.86 39.41
N GLU A 405 -7.62 5.47 39.23
CA GLU A 405 -7.02 6.36 40.23
C GLU A 405 -7.62 7.77 40.20
N LYS A 406 -7.90 8.31 41.38
CA LYS A 406 -8.31 9.70 41.58
C LYS A 406 -7.16 10.48 42.21
N GLY A 407 -6.56 11.37 41.43
CA GLY A 407 -5.51 12.28 41.88
C GLY A 407 -5.97 13.74 41.95
N LEU A 408 -5.08 14.61 42.43
CA LEU A 408 -5.26 16.07 42.41
C LEU A 408 -5.47 16.61 40.99
N ILE A 409 -4.85 15.94 40.00
CA ILE A 409 -5.09 16.13 38.58
C ILE A 409 -5.78 14.86 38.09
N GLY A 410 -6.98 14.98 37.54
CA GLY A 410 -7.72 13.84 36.98
C GLY A 410 -7.10 13.36 35.67
N LYS A 411 -6.78 12.06 35.55
CA LYS A 411 -6.42 11.47 34.25
C LYS A 411 -7.69 11.34 33.40
N VAL A 412 -7.68 11.93 32.22
CA VAL A 412 -8.74 11.86 31.22
C VAL A 412 -8.25 11.04 30.04
N VAL A 413 -9.10 10.15 29.54
CA VAL A 413 -8.87 9.36 28.33
C VAL A 413 -9.95 9.70 27.30
N GLY A 414 -9.78 9.27 26.05
CA GLY A 414 -10.72 9.60 24.96
C GLY A 414 -12.18 9.28 25.32
N ARG A 415 -12.44 8.09 25.88
CA ARG A 415 -13.78 7.64 26.29
C ARG A 415 -14.38 8.41 27.47
N THR A 416 -13.56 9.03 28.32
CA THR A 416 -14.06 9.80 29.47
C THR A 416 -14.09 11.31 29.19
N PHE A 417 -13.64 11.76 28.03
CA PHE A 417 -13.49 13.17 27.72
C PHE A 417 -14.80 13.95 27.85
N ASP A 418 -15.90 13.43 27.28
CA ASP A 418 -17.23 14.05 27.40
C ASP A 418 -17.61 14.21 28.88
N SER A 419 -17.74 13.10 29.61
CA SER A 419 -18.13 13.11 31.04
C SER A 419 -17.20 13.92 31.95
N SER A 420 -15.90 13.92 31.68
CA SER A 420 -14.88 14.52 32.57
C SER A 420 -14.61 15.99 32.27
N VAL A 421 -14.78 16.41 31.00
CA VAL A 421 -14.42 17.75 30.52
C VAL A 421 -15.65 18.52 30.05
N LEU A 422 -16.39 17.97 29.08
CA LEU A 422 -17.47 18.70 28.38
C LEU A 422 -18.79 18.72 29.13
N GLU A 423 -19.12 17.67 29.88
CA GLU A 423 -20.34 17.56 30.69
C GLU A 423 -20.10 17.92 32.16
N SER A 424 -18.84 18.15 32.54
CA SER A 424 -18.48 18.55 33.89
C SER A 424 -19.12 19.90 34.25
N PRO A 425 -19.83 20.01 35.39
CA PRO A 425 -20.45 21.26 35.82
C PRO A 425 -19.44 22.30 36.31
N HIS A 426 -18.16 21.94 36.36
CA HIS A 426 -17.08 22.80 36.84
C HIS A 426 -16.24 23.35 35.69
N ASN A 427 -15.48 24.40 35.95
CA ASN A 427 -14.40 24.80 35.06
C ASN A 427 -13.33 23.68 35.02
N VAL A 428 -12.81 23.36 33.84
CA VAL A 428 -11.79 22.32 33.68
C VAL A 428 -10.56 22.91 33.01
N PHE A 429 -9.43 22.90 33.71
CA PHE A 429 -8.12 23.18 33.13
C PHE A 429 -7.52 21.85 32.67
N LEU A 430 -7.43 21.64 31.37
CA LEU A 430 -6.92 20.44 30.73
C LEU A 430 -5.49 20.66 30.20
N GLU A 431 -4.59 19.79 30.62
CA GLU A 431 -3.27 19.62 30.02
C GLU A 431 -3.30 18.45 29.03
N ALA A 432 -3.13 18.74 27.74
CA ALA A 432 -2.87 17.73 26.72
C ALA A 432 -1.36 17.59 26.49
N HIS A 433 -0.81 16.41 26.74
CA HIS A 433 0.63 16.13 26.61
C HIS A 433 0.90 14.91 25.72
N ALA A 434 2.20 14.65 25.51
CA ALA A 434 2.72 13.40 24.95
C ALA A 434 3.96 12.96 25.77
N PRO A 435 4.25 11.66 25.94
CA PRO A 435 5.37 11.19 26.78
C PRO A 435 6.75 11.60 26.26
N TRP A 436 6.92 11.70 24.94
CA TRP A 436 8.18 12.05 24.27
C TRP A 436 8.41 13.56 24.11
N CYS A 437 7.52 14.38 24.68
CA CYS A 437 7.58 15.84 24.55
C CYS A 437 8.55 16.45 25.59
N VAL A 438 9.65 17.02 25.10
CA VAL A 438 10.70 17.64 25.93
C VAL A 438 10.17 18.75 26.84
N ASP A 439 9.30 19.62 26.32
CA ASP A 439 8.74 20.74 27.09
C ASP A 439 7.66 20.31 28.09
N CYS A 440 7.09 19.11 27.93
CA CYS A 440 5.94 18.67 28.70
C CYS A 440 6.30 18.44 30.17
N GLU A 441 7.49 17.91 30.48
CA GLU A 441 7.87 17.63 31.88
C GLU A 441 7.87 18.90 32.74
N ALA A 442 8.47 19.99 32.26
CA ALA A 442 8.53 21.26 32.99
C ALA A 442 7.15 21.89 33.16
N ILE A 443 6.31 21.79 32.13
CA ILE A 443 4.95 22.35 32.14
C ILE A 443 4.04 21.52 33.05
N SER A 444 4.13 20.19 33.02
CA SER A 444 3.40 19.30 33.92
C SER A 444 3.68 19.62 35.39
N LYS A 445 4.94 19.90 35.76
CA LYS A 445 5.30 20.36 37.12
C LYS A 445 4.67 21.71 37.46
N ASN A 446 4.48 22.61 36.49
CA ASN A 446 3.77 23.86 36.71
C ASN A 446 2.26 23.63 36.88
N VAL A 447 1.65 22.74 36.08
CA VAL A 447 0.23 22.36 36.22
C VAL A 447 -0.04 21.74 37.59
N GLU A 448 0.86 20.91 38.11
CA GLU A 448 0.76 20.38 39.48
C GLU A 448 0.79 21.47 40.55
N LYS A 449 1.67 22.47 40.39
CA LYS A 449 1.72 23.62 41.30
C LYS A 449 0.45 24.48 41.20
N LEU A 450 -0.11 24.66 40.01
CA LEU A 450 -1.39 25.36 39.81
C LEU A 450 -2.53 24.59 40.47
N ALA A 451 -2.62 23.28 40.26
CA ALA A 451 -3.64 22.44 40.86
C ALA A 451 -3.59 22.50 42.40
N LYS A 452 -2.39 22.49 42.99
CA LYS A 452 -2.20 22.72 44.44
C LYS A 452 -2.65 24.12 44.86
N HIS A 453 -2.26 25.16 44.11
CA HIS A 453 -2.62 26.55 44.42
C HIS A 453 -4.14 26.80 44.41
N PHE A 454 -4.87 26.13 43.52
CA PHE A 454 -6.32 26.27 43.37
C PHE A 454 -7.12 25.16 44.05
N SER A 455 -6.49 24.31 44.87
CA SER A 455 -7.14 23.16 45.50
C SER A 455 -8.33 23.52 46.42
N GLY A 456 -8.41 24.77 46.90
CA GLY A 456 -9.55 25.27 47.68
C GLY A 456 -10.79 25.64 46.85
N LEU A 457 -10.70 25.68 45.52
CA LEU A 457 -11.82 26.03 44.64
C LEU A 457 -12.55 24.79 44.13
N ASP A 458 -13.72 24.52 44.70
CA ASP A 458 -14.55 23.38 44.30
C ASP A 458 -15.06 23.50 42.85
N ASN A 459 -15.07 24.71 42.26
CA ASN A 459 -15.53 24.97 40.88
C ASN A 459 -14.42 24.99 39.81
N LEU A 460 -13.19 24.58 40.13
CA LEU A 460 -12.10 24.46 39.16
C LEU A 460 -11.39 23.11 39.31
N LYS A 461 -11.46 22.27 38.28
CA LYS A 461 -10.81 20.97 38.22
C LYS A 461 -9.60 21.02 37.28
N PHE A 462 -8.52 20.34 37.67
CA PHE A 462 -7.36 20.12 36.82
C PHE A 462 -7.42 18.70 36.26
N ALA A 463 -7.16 18.58 34.97
CA ALA A 463 -7.20 17.33 34.24
C ALA A 463 -6.00 17.22 33.31
N ARG A 464 -5.61 15.98 32.98
CA ARG A 464 -4.52 15.68 32.06
C ARG A 464 -4.92 14.55 31.13
N ILE A 465 -4.60 14.70 29.84
CA ILE A 465 -4.79 13.70 28.81
C ILE A 465 -3.49 13.48 28.03
N ASP A 466 -3.14 12.22 27.81
CA ASP A 466 -2.12 11.86 26.84
C ASP A 466 -2.75 11.86 25.44
N ALA A 467 -2.64 13.00 24.76
CA ALA A 467 -3.27 13.20 23.45
C ALA A 467 -2.50 12.49 22.31
N SER A 468 -1.42 11.78 22.61
CA SER A 468 -0.73 10.93 21.64
C SER A 468 -1.35 9.54 21.49
N VAL A 469 -2.09 9.08 22.50
CA VAL A 469 -2.75 7.76 22.53
C VAL A 469 -4.24 7.85 22.85
N ASN A 470 -4.80 9.07 22.92
CA ASN A 470 -6.22 9.34 23.08
C ASN A 470 -6.68 10.38 22.07
N GLU A 471 -7.82 10.11 21.45
CA GLU A 471 -8.46 10.96 20.46
C GLU A 471 -9.86 11.35 20.94
N HIS A 472 -10.31 12.53 20.54
CA HIS A 472 -11.69 12.96 20.71
C HIS A 472 -12.04 14.00 19.65
N PRO A 473 -13.24 13.94 19.01
CA PRO A 473 -13.59 14.83 17.90
C PRO A 473 -13.60 16.33 18.28
N LYS A 474 -13.79 16.64 19.58
CA LYS A 474 -13.78 18.01 20.12
C LYS A 474 -12.45 18.42 20.77
N LEU A 475 -11.42 17.58 20.70
CA LEU A 475 -10.09 17.87 21.21
C LEU A 475 -9.11 18.06 20.05
N GLN A 476 -8.76 19.31 19.75
CA GLN A 476 -7.79 19.63 18.70
C GLN A 476 -6.42 19.94 19.31
N VAL A 477 -5.47 19.01 19.18
CA VAL A 477 -4.10 19.16 19.69
C VAL A 477 -3.13 19.09 18.52
N ASN A 478 -2.63 20.26 18.11
CA ASN A 478 -1.66 20.38 17.01
C ASN A 478 -0.20 20.46 17.51
N ASP A 479 -0.01 20.74 18.80
CA ASP A 479 1.30 20.91 19.42
C ASP A 479 1.29 20.50 20.89
N TYR A 480 2.39 19.93 21.36
CA TYR A 480 2.53 19.49 22.76
C TYR A 480 3.46 20.41 23.57
N PRO A 481 3.20 20.60 24.87
CA PRO A 481 1.89 20.42 25.48
C PRO A 481 0.91 21.50 24.98
N THR A 482 -0.38 21.19 25.01
CA THR A 482 -1.46 22.16 24.79
C THR A 482 -2.25 22.32 26.10
N LEU A 483 -2.41 23.57 26.56
CA LEU A 483 -3.14 23.89 27.78
C LEU A 483 -4.46 24.55 27.40
N LEU A 484 -5.57 24.01 27.88
CA LEU A 484 -6.92 24.45 27.54
C LEU A 484 -7.72 24.67 28.82
N LEU A 485 -8.40 25.81 28.91
CA LEU A 485 -9.39 26.06 29.95
C LEU A 485 -10.78 25.93 29.33
N TYR A 486 -11.59 25.02 29.88
CA TYR A 486 -12.99 24.78 29.52
C TYR A 486 -13.90 25.40 30.60
N PRO A 487 -14.43 26.62 30.37
CA PRO A 487 -15.34 27.26 31.31
C PRO A 487 -16.61 26.43 31.53
N ALA A 488 -17.17 26.45 32.74
CA ALA A 488 -18.41 25.74 33.06
C ALA A 488 -19.57 26.16 32.12
N GLU A 489 -19.67 27.46 31.85
CA GLU A 489 -20.75 28.05 31.05
C GLU A 489 -20.55 27.95 29.53
N ASP A 490 -19.33 27.60 29.07
CA ASP A 490 -19.02 27.55 27.63
C ASP A 490 -17.98 26.47 27.30
N LYS A 491 -18.40 25.22 27.37
CA LYS A 491 -17.58 24.04 27.10
C LYS A 491 -17.18 23.86 25.65
N SER A 492 -17.93 24.48 24.74
CA SER A 492 -17.69 24.35 23.29
C SER A 492 -16.56 25.25 22.79
N ASN A 493 -16.21 26.30 23.54
CA ASN A 493 -15.16 27.25 23.17
C ASN A 493 -14.03 27.28 24.22
N PRO A 494 -13.15 26.25 24.25
CA PRO A 494 -12.04 26.24 25.19
C PRO A 494 -11.05 27.39 24.93
N ILE A 495 -10.57 27.99 26.01
CA ILE A 495 -9.61 29.08 25.98
C ILE A 495 -8.20 28.48 26.01
N LYS A 496 -7.42 28.66 24.94
CA LYS A 496 -6.01 28.24 24.91
C LYS A 496 -5.18 29.08 25.87
N VAL A 497 -4.47 28.41 26.78
CA VAL A 497 -3.54 29.03 27.72
C VAL A 497 -2.14 28.91 27.15
N SER A 498 -1.43 30.03 27.04
CA SER A 498 -0.10 30.04 26.43
C SER A 498 0.91 29.32 27.33
N LYS A 499 1.55 28.29 26.78
CA LYS A 499 2.63 27.52 27.43
C LYS A 499 3.90 28.34 27.71
N LYS A 500 4.03 29.53 27.13
CA LYS A 500 5.15 30.47 27.37
C LYS A 500 4.98 31.31 28.64
N LEU A 501 3.81 31.28 29.27
CA LEU A 501 3.55 32.05 30.49
C LEU A 501 4.32 31.48 31.68
N SER A 502 4.74 32.34 32.61
CA SER A 502 5.26 31.88 33.89
C SER A 502 4.13 31.27 34.73
N LEU A 503 4.47 30.46 35.75
CA LEU A 503 3.49 29.91 36.69
C LEU A 503 2.57 31.00 37.29
N LYS A 504 3.15 32.15 37.65
CA LYS A 504 2.40 33.28 38.22
C LYS A 504 1.46 33.89 37.19
N ASP A 505 1.90 34.03 35.94
CA ASP A 505 1.08 34.60 34.87
C ASP A 505 -0.04 33.65 34.44
N MET A 506 0.20 32.33 34.46
CA MET A 506 -0.85 31.32 34.26
C MET A 506 -1.92 31.43 35.35
N ALA A 507 -1.52 31.49 36.63
CA ALA A 507 -2.47 31.65 37.74
C ALA A 507 -3.28 32.95 37.60
N LYS A 508 -2.63 34.06 37.26
CA LYS A 508 -3.31 35.35 37.00
C LYS A 508 -4.27 35.26 35.82
N PHE A 509 -3.86 34.61 34.73
CA PHE A 509 -4.70 34.42 33.55
C PHE A 509 -5.99 33.64 33.89
N ILE A 510 -5.86 32.53 34.62
CA ILE A 510 -7.01 31.72 35.07
C ILE A 510 -7.97 32.57 35.93
N LYS A 511 -7.44 33.29 36.92
CA LYS A 511 -8.26 34.17 37.78
C LYS A 511 -9.04 35.20 36.98
N VAL A 512 -8.38 35.85 36.01
CA VAL A 512 -9.02 36.86 35.15
C VAL A 512 -10.11 36.24 34.28
N LYS A 513 -9.85 35.08 33.68
CA LYS A 513 -10.82 34.42 32.78
C LYS A 513 -12.02 33.82 33.50
N LEU A 514 -11.85 33.39 34.74
CA LEU A 514 -12.90 32.79 35.56
C LEU A 514 -13.51 33.76 36.57
N HIS A 515 -13.08 35.03 36.56
CA HIS A 515 -13.51 36.06 37.53
C HIS A 515 -13.34 35.65 39.01
N ILE A 516 -12.26 34.94 39.32
CA ILE A 516 -11.93 34.46 40.67
C ILE A 516 -11.20 35.56 41.46
N SER A 517 -11.64 35.84 42.69
CA SER A 517 -10.98 36.75 43.62
C SER A 517 -10.00 36.03 44.54
N ASP A 518 -9.05 36.76 45.14
CA ASP A 518 -8.07 36.18 46.08
C ASP A 518 -8.68 35.71 47.41
N VAL A 519 -9.93 36.11 47.70
CA VAL A 519 -10.67 35.69 48.90
C VAL A 519 -11.21 34.26 48.72
N ASP A 520 -11.66 33.93 47.50
CA ASP A 520 -12.28 32.64 47.17
C ASP A 520 -11.32 31.45 47.33
N ILE A 521 -10.00 31.69 47.30
CA ILE A 521 -8.96 30.65 47.42
C ILE A 521 -8.60 30.34 48.88
N LYS A 522 -8.91 31.26 49.82
CA LYS A 522 -8.43 31.20 51.22
C LYS A 522 -9.43 30.59 52.22
N GLU A 523 -10.67 30.27 51.84
CA GLU A 523 -11.70 29.81 52.78
C GLU A 523 -11.54 28.36 53.30
N LYS A 524 -10.49 27.62 52.93
CA LYS A 524 -10.19 26.28 53.49
C LYS A 524 -8.69 26.09 53.78
N GLU A 525 -8.11 26.86 54.70
CA GLU A 525 -7.00 26.34 55.51
C GLU A 525 -7.60 25.65 56.74
N PRO A 526 -7.21 24.40 57.08
CA PRO A 526 -7.72 23.75 58.28
C PRO A 526 -7.18 24.49 59.51
N ALA A 527 -8.07 24.78 60.46
CA ALA A 527 -7.70 25.28 61.78
C ALA A 527 -6.67 24.32 62.40
N SER A 528 -5.50 24.84 62.75
CA SER A 528 -4.49 24.11 63.52
C SER A 528 -4.97 23.95 64.96
N ASP A 529 -5.54 22.80 65.30
CA ASP A 529 -5.74 22.42 66.69
C ASP A 529 -4.39 22.10 67.31
N VAL A 530 -3.82 23.08 68.00
CA VAL A 530 -2.73 22.88 68.96
C VAL A 530 -3.38 22.61 70.31
N GLU A 531 -3.68 21.35 70.59
CA GLU A 531 -3.86 20.90 71.98
C GLU A 531 -2.48 20.59 72.57
N ALA A 532 -2.02 21.51 73.42
CA ALA A 532 -0.89 21.31 74.30
C ALA A 532 -1.26 20.29 75.38
N VAL A 533 -0.64 19.11 75.37
CA VAL A 533 -0.65 18.19 76.51
C VAL A 533 0.68 18.30 77.24
N ALA A 534 0.63 18.82 78.46
CA ALA A 534 1.74 18.84 79.40
C ALA A 534 1.55 17.77 80.49
N ALA A 535 2.60 16.95 80.64
CA ALA A 535 3.04 16.21 81.84
C ALA A 535 2.18 14.99 82.28
N THR A 536 2.69 13.88 82.84
CA THR A 536 3.91 13.59 83.61
C THR A 536 4.32 12.10 83.57
N ASP A 537 5.62 11.86 83.73
CA ASP A 537 6.34 10.80 84.47
C ASP A 537 6.27 9.27 84.16
N SER A 538 7.48 8.78 83.85
CA SER A 538 8.20 7.61 84.42
C SER A 538 7.65 6.19 84.23
N VAL A 539 8.47 5.32 83.63
CA VAL A 539 9.26 4.26 84.30
C VAL A 539 10.02 3.44 83.23
N LYS A 540 11.23 3.05 83.61
CA LYS A 540 12.23 2.16 82.99
C LYS A 540 11.67 0.92 82.27
N ASP A 541 12.34 0.46 81.21
CA ASP A 541 13.19 -0.74 81.31
C ASP A 541 14.05 -0.99 80.06
N GLU A 542 15.22 -1.57 80.34
CA GLU A 542 16.29 -1.98 79.44
C GLU A 542 15.89 -3.19 78.58
N LEU A 543 16.23 -3.15 77.28
CA LEU A 543 17.07 -4.13 76.54
C LEU A 543 17.00 -3.89 75.03
#